data_AF-A0A444IU16-F1
#
_entry.id   AF-A0A444IU16-F1
#
_cell.length_a   1.000
_cell.length_b   1.000
_cell.length_c   1.000
_cell.angle_alpha   90.00
_cell.angle_beta   90.00
_cell.angle_gamma   90.00
#
_symmetry.space_group_name_H-M   'P 1'
#
loop_
_entity.id
_entity.type
_entity.pdbx_description
1 polymer ?
#
loop_
_entity_poly.entity_id
_entity_poly.type
_entity_poly.pdbx_seq_one_letter_code
_entity_poly.pdbx_strand_id
1 'polypeptide(L)'
;MAQQCSSLIDGIPLDKEKVPVSATECEFGKWYYGDGQKLKSLPGFKEIEEPHDKLHETYMEIFTLLYGEESKKPSFFSKLMGSAQKAAAEKWEAARAKSLILKDHSSEVIDRLEHLQRMINAMGEKQLSSYFS
;
A
#
# COMPACT_ATOMS: atom_id res chain seq x y z
N MET A 1 0.25 4.15 4.76
CA MET A 1 1.20 3.61 3.77
C MET A 1 2.00 4.66 3.02
N ALA A 2 1.39 5.63 2.31
CA ALA A 2 2.18 6.60 1.54
C ALA A 2 3.24 7.36 2.37
N GLN A 3 2.89 7.80 3.58
CA GLN A 3 3.84 8.43 4.51
C GLN A 3 4.94 7.46 5.01
N GLN A 4 4.58 6.19 5.23
CA GLN A 4 5.53 5.14 5.63
C GLN A 4 6.50 4.81 4.49
N CYS A 5 6.03 4.85 3.24
CA CYS A 5 6.84 4.69 2.04
C CYS A 5 7.82 5.86 1.84
N SER A 6 7.42 7.09 2.15
CA SER A 6 8.36 8.22 2.13
C SER A 6 9.52 7.97 3.10
N SER A 7 9.22 7.58 4.35
CA SER A 7 10.25 7.26 5.34
C SER A 7 11.17 6.11 4.89
N LEU A 8 10.62 5.09 4.22
CA LEU A 8 11.37 3.99 3.63
C LEU A 8 12.43 4.47 2.62
N ILE A 9 12.03 5.38 1.72
CA ILE A 9 12.86 5.88 0.63
C ILE A 9 13.93 6.85 1.12
N ASP A 10 13.62 7.58 2.18
CA ASP A 10 14.54 8.53 2.82
C ASP A 10 15.63 7.83 3.66
N GLY A 11 15.66 6.49 3.66
CA GLY A 11 16.64 5.69 4.41
C GLY A 11 16.43 5.74 5.92
N ILE A 12 15.25 6.20 6.37
CA ILE A 12 14.88 6.20 7.79
C ILE A 12 14.55 4.75 8.15
N PRO A 13 15.29 4.13 9.11
CA PRO A 13 15.02 2.76 9.52
C PRO A 13 13.55 2.60 9.90
N LEU A 14 12.87 1.66 9.26
CA LEU A 14 11.57 1.24 9.72
C LEU A 14 11.74 0.48 11.03
N ASP A 15 10.95 0.85 12.05
CA ASP A 15 10.69 -0.06 13.14
C ASP A 15 10.20 -1.39 12.59
N LYS A 16 10.67 -2.50 13.17
CA LYS A 16 10.30 -3.87 12.77
C LYS A 16 8.79 -4.13 12.77
N GLU A 17 8.00 -3.23 13.35
CA GLU A 17 6.54 -3.22 13.33
C GLU A 17 5.94 -2.75 12.00
N LYS A 18 6.73 -2.21 11.07
CA LYS A 18 6.26 -1.65 9.78
C LYS A 18 6.39 -2.62 8.60
N VAL A 19 6.49 -3.92 8.89
CA VAL A 19 6.41 -4.99 7.87
C VAL A 19 5.08 -4.83 7.11
N PRO A 20 5.09 -4.89 5.76
CA PRO A 20 3.87 -4.86 4.98
C PRO A 20 2.91 -5.96 5.45
N VAL A 21 1.71 -5.58 5.87
CA VAL A 21 0.58 -6.51 6.06
C VAL A 21 -0.16 -6.64 4.73
N SER A 22 -0.90 -7.75 4.54
CA SER A 22 -1.80 -7.86 3.38
C SER A 22 -2.92 -6.82 3.46
N ALA A 23 -3.51 -6.49 2.31
CA ALA A 23 -4.66 -5.60 2.23
C ALA A 23 -5.79 -6.02 3.18
N THR A 24 -6.10 -7.31 3.25
CA THR A 24 -7.15 -7.86 4.12
C THR A 24 -6.85 -7.72 5.62
N GLU A 25 -5.58 -7.65 6.01
CA GLU A 25 -5.15 -7.65 7.41
C GLU A 25 -4.91 -6.25 7.99
N CYS A 26 -4.94 -5.21 7.14
CA CYS A 26 -4.89 -3.83 7.61
C CYS A 26 -6.22 -3.44 8.26
N GLU A 27 -6.23 -2.37 9.07
CA GLU A 27 -7.44 -1.90 9.76
C GLU A 27 -8.60 -1.63 8.79
N PHE A 28 -8.29 -0.98 7.67
CA PHE A 28 -9.27 -0.74 6.62
C PHE A 28 -9.77 -2.03 5.97
N GLY A 29 -8.88 -2.98 5.65
CA GLY A 29 -9.26 -4.28 5.10
C GLY A 29 -10.15 -5.09 6.03
N LYS A 30 -9.82 -5.13 7.32
CA LYS A 30 -10.65 -5.76 8.35
C LYS A 30 -12.05 -5.17 8.42
N TRP A 31 -12.17 -3.85 8.31
CA TRP A 31 -13.46 -3.21 8.18
C TRP A 31 -14.14 -3.54 6.84
N TYR A 32 -13.43 -3.43 5.72
CA TYR A 32 -13.95 -3.63 4.36
C TYR A 32 -14.57 -5.02 4.17
N TYR A 33 -13.86 -6.06 4.59
CA TYR A 33 -14.31 -7.45 4.54
C TYR A 33 -15.17 -7.86 5.74
N GLY A 34 -15.23 -7.02 6.79
CA GLY A 34 -16.08 -7.19 7.97
C GLY A 34 -17.34 -6.33 7.90
N ASP A 35 -17.47 -5.38 8.83
CA ASP A 35 -18.66 -4.53 8.98
C ASP A 35 -19.00 -3.71 7.72
N GLY A 36 -17.99 -3.31 6.94
CA GLY A 36 -18.14 -2.59 5.69
C GLY A 36 -18.96 -3.35 4.65
N GLN A 37 -19.04 -4.68 4.72
CA GLN A 37 -19.84 -5.50 3.79
C GLN A 37 -21.34 -5.21 3.85
N LYS A 38 -21.82 -4.54 4.90
CA LYS A 38 -23.20 -3.97 4.96
C LYS A 38 -23.46 -2.97 3.82
N LEU A 39 -22.39 -2.33 3.32
CA LEU A 39 -22.42 -1.35 2.24
C LEU A 39 -22.12 -1.94 0.85
N LYS A 40 -21.91 -3.26 0.73
CA LYS A 40 -21.45 -3.90 -0.53
C LYS A 40 -22.35 -3.70 -1.75
N SER A 41 -23.63 -3.37 -1.52
CA SER A 41 -24.61 -3.07 -2.55
C SER A 41 -24.59 -1.60 -3.00
N LEU A 42 -23.87 -0.73 -2.29
CA LEU A 42 -23.67 0.64 -2.74
C LEU A 42 -22.79 0.67 -4.00
N PRO A 43 -23.20 1.40 -5.04
CA PRO A 43 -22.33 1.65 -6.18
C PRO A 43 -21.00 2.26 -5.72
N GLY A 44 -19.90 1.87 -6.38
CA GLY A 44 -18.56 2.31 -6.02
C GLY A 44 -17.91 1.58 -4.84
N PHE A 45 -18.65 0.89 -3.95
CA PHE A 45 -18.05 0.21 -2.79
C PHE A 45 -17.06 -0.89 -3.22
N LYS A 46 -17.45 -1.72 -4.19
CA LYS A 46 -16.60 -2.81 -4.69
C LYS A 46 -15.36 -2.30 -5.44
N GLU A 47 -15.45 -1.11 -6.01
CA GLU A 47 -14.37 -0.56 -6.83
C GLU A 47 -13.18 -0.08 -5.97
N ILE A 48 -13.34 0.00 -4.64
CA ILE A 48 -12.26 0.34 -3.71
C ILE A 48 -11.25 -0.81 -3.55
N GLU A 49 -11.70 -2.06 -3.73
CA GLU A 49 -10.90 -3.27 -3.46
C GLU A 49 -9.63 -3.32 -4.31
N GLU A 50 -9.77 -3.20 -5.64
CA GLU A 50 -8.65 -3.30 -6.57
C GLU A 50 -7.52 -2.28 -6.32
N PRO A 51 -7.76 -0.95 -6.23
CA PRO A 51 -6.68 -0.01 -5.95
C PRO A 51 -6.11 -0.15 -4.54
N HIS A 52 -6.89 -0.66 -3.58
CA HIS A 52 -6.39 -0.96 -2.24
C HIS A 52 -5.44 -2.18 -2.25
N ASP A 53 -5.75 -3.21 -3.01
CA ASP A 53 -4.86 -4.37 -3.20
C ASP A 53 -3.56 -3.95 -3.91
N LYS A 54 -3.65 -3.16 -4.99
CA LYS A 54 -2.48 -2.62 -5.71
C LYS A 54 -1.59 -1.74 -4.83
N LEU A 55 -2.19 -0.96 -3.93
CA LEU A 55 -1.47 -0.17 -2.94
C LEU A 55 -0.60 -1.08 -2.05
N HIS A 56 -1.17 -2.14 -1.51
CA HIS A 56 -0.44 -3.08 -0.65
C HIS A 56 0.61 -3.89 -1.42
N GLU A 57 0.30 -4.34 -2.63
CA GLU A 57 1.23 -5.04 -3.51
C GLU A 57 2.47 -4.16 -3.80
N THR A 58 2.25 -2.93 -4.24
CA THR A 58 3.34 -1.99 -4.55
C THR A 58 4.20 -1.70 -3.32
N TYR A 59 3.59 -1.58 -2.13
CA TYR A 59 4.33 -1.38 -0.88
C TYR A 59 5.20 -2.60 -0.54
N MET A 60 4.70 -3.82 -0.76
CA MET A 60 5.46 -5.06 -0.57
C MET A 60 6.63 -5.17 -1.55
N GLU A 61 6.45 -4.77 -2.81
CA GLU A 61 7.53 -4.75 -3.80
C GLU A 61 8.65 -3.77 -3.39
N ILE A 62 8.29 -2.56 -2.94
CA ILE A 62 9.27 -1.58 -2.42
C ILE A 62 10.03 -2.15 -1.24
N PHE A 63 9.33 -2.77 -0.30
CA PHE A 63 9.94 -3.41 0.86
C PHE A 63 10.91 -4.53 0.45
N THR A 64 10.51 -5.38 -0.51
CA THR A 64 11.33 -6.48 -1.02
C THR A 64 12.57 -5.99 -1.75
N LEU A 65 12.47 -4.93 -2.55
CA LEU A 65 13.62 -4.32 -3.24
C LEU A 65 14.68 -3.81 -2.26
N LEU A 66 14.24 -3.20 -1.15
CA LEU A 66 15.12 -2.54 -0.19
C LEU A 66 15.64 -3.50 0.91
N TYR A 67 14.84 -4.48 1.33
CA TYR A 67 15.10 -5.31 2.51
C TYR A 67 15.00 -6.82 2.26
N GLY A 68 14.63 -7.26 1.05
CA GLY A 68 14.63 -8.67 0.69
C GLY A 68 16.04 -9.26 0.81
N GLU A 69 16.15 -10.47 1.37
CA GLU A 69 17.45 -11.10 1.61
C GLU A 69 18.25 -11.28 0.32
N GLU A 70 19.45 -10.69 0.26
CA GLU A 70 20.53 -11.23 -0.56
C GLU A 70 21.22 -12.36 0.20
N SER A 71 20.55 -13.52 0.29
CA SER A 71 21.19 -14.73 0.79
C SER A 71 22.23 -15.22 -0.23
N LYS A 72 23.51 -14.83 -0.01
CA LYS A 72 24.69 -15.72 0.02
C LYS A 72 25.99 -14.92 0.24
N LYS A 73 26.67 -15.23 1.36
CA LYS A 73 27.95 -14.65 1.83
C LYS A 73 29.19 -15.13 1.00
N PRO A 74 30.45 -14.86 1.41
CA PRO A 74 31.33 -13.83 0.84
C PRO A 74 32.62 -14.41 0.23
N SER A 75 33.23 -13.78 -0.78
CA SER A 75 34.68 -13.88 -0.97
C SER A 75 35.15 -12.90 -2.06
N PHE A 76 36.37 -12.38 -1.96
CA PHE A 76 37.09 -11.58 -2.97
C PHE A 76 36.78 -10.06 -3.04
N PHE A 77 36.64 -9.43 -1.87
CA PHE A 77 36.53 -7.97 -1.71
C PHE A 77 37.85 -7.24 -2.01
N SER A 78 37.97 -6.74 -3.24
CA SER A 78 38.71 -5.49 -3.56
C SER A 78 38.31 -4.90 -4.92
N LYS A 79 37.77 -5.71 -5.84
CA LYS A 79 37.16 -5.25 -7.12
C LYS A 79 35.64 -5.14 -7.12
N LEU A 80 34.97 -5.51 -6.02
CA LEU A 80 33.52 -5.68 -5.91
C LEU A 80 32.76 -4.46 -5.32
N MET A 81 33.47 -3.42 -4.89
CA MET A 81 32.85 -2.29 -4.17
C MET A 81 32.01 -1.40 -5.10
N GLY A 82 32.49 -1.15 -6.33
CA GLY A 82 31.77 -0.34 -7.31
C GLY A 82 30.52 -1.02 -7.89
N SER A 83 30.55 -2.34 -8.09
CA SER A 83 29.40 -3.11 -8.58
C SER A 83 28.30 -3.24 -7.52
N ALA A 84 28.67 -3.46 -6.25
CA ALA A 84 27.72 -3.51 -5.15
C ALA A 84 27.05 -2.15 -4.92
N GLN A 85 27.81 -1.05 -4.97
CA GLN A 85 27.27 0.31 -4.87
C GLN A 85 26.30 0.61 -6.02
N LYS A 86 26.62 0.19 -7.24
CA LYS A 86 25.74 0.34 -8.40
C LYS A 86 24.44 -0.45 -8.25
N ALA A 87 24.52 -1.72 -7.84
CA ALA A 87 23.33 -2.55 -7.61
C ALA A 87 22.43 -1.99 -6.49
N ALA A 88 23.03 -1.47 -5.41
CA ALA A 88 22.29 -0.77 -4.37
C ALA A 88 21.59 0.48 -4.93
N ALA A 89 22.30 1.32 -5.69
CA ALA A 89 21.72 2.51 -6.31
C ALA A 89 20.55 2.16 -7.25
N GLU A 90 20.67 1.12 -8.07
CA GLU A 90 19.59 0.65 -8.95
C GLU A 90 18.35 0.21 -8.17
N LYS A 91 18.52 -0.50 -7.04
CA LYS A 91 17.40 -0.87 -6.14
C LYS A 91 16.71 0.36 -5.56
N TRP A 92 17.48 1.36 -5.12
CA TRP A 92 16.92 2.61 -4.59
C TRP A 92 16.18 3.43 -5.65
N GLU A 93 16.70 3.51 -6.87
CA GLU A 93 16.01 4.15 -8.00
C GLU A 93 14.71 3.43 -8.36
N ALA A 94 14.72 2.09 -8.40
CA ALA A 94 13.51 1.30 -8.63
C ALA A 94 12.46 1.49 -7.52
N ALA A 95 12.89 1.55 -6.25
CA ALA A 95 12.02 1.83 -5.12
C ALA A 95 11.41 3.24 -5.19
N ARG A 96 12.20 4.25 -5.60
CA ARG A 96 11.70 5.62 -5.85
C ARG A 96 10.66 5.66 -6.95
N ALA A 97 10.89 4.97 -8.08
CA ALA A 97 9.92 4.90 -9.16
C ALA A 97 8.60 4.27 -8.68
N LYS A 98 8.68 3.14 -7.96
CA LYS A 98 7.49 2.47 -7.38
C LYS A 98 6.78 3.32 -6.33
N SER A 99 7.46 4.23 -5.66
CA SER A 99 6.82 5.14 -4.70
C SER A 99 5.83 6.12 -5.32
N LEU A 100 6.09 6.53 -6.56
CA LEU A 100 5.16 7.37 -7.32
C LEU A 100 3.91 6.57 -7.65
N ILE A 101 4.08 5.31 -8.10
CA ILE A 101 2.98 4.37 -8.34
C ILE A 101 2.17 4.13 -7.07
N LEU A 102 2.85 3.93 -5.93
CA LEU A 102 2.18 3.77 -4.63
C LEU A 102 1.33 5.00 -4.27
N LYS A 103 1.84 6.21 -4.54
CA LYS A 103 1.11 7.46 -4.30
C LYS A 103 -0.12 7.56 -5.21
N ASP A 104 -0.01 7.14 -6.46
CA ASP A 104 -1.13 7.13 -7.41
C ASP A 104 -2.23 6.17 -6.93
N HIS A 105 -1.87 4.93 -6.55
CA HIS A 105 -2.83 3.99 -5.96
C HIS A 105 -3.44 4.50 -4.66
N SER A 106 -2.66 5.18 -3.81
CA SER A 106 -3.18 5.80 -2.58
C SER A 106 -4.21 6.89 -2.89
N SER A 107 -4.00 7.65 -3.96
CA SER A 107 -4.91 8.72 -4.38
C SER A 107 -6.19 8.11 -4.95
N GLU A 108 -6.08 7.05 -5.74
CA GLU A 108 -7.24 6.33 -6.28
C GLU A 108 -8.13 5.72 -5.18
N VAL A 109 -7.55 5.14 -4.12
CA VAL A 109 -8.32 4.66 -2.96
C VAL A 109 -9.09 5.81 -2.30
N ILE A 110 -8.44 6.95 -2.09
CA ILE A 110 -9.06 8.13 -1.47
C ILE A 110 -10.20 8.66 -2.34
N ASP A 111 -9.98 8.81 -3.65
CA ASP A 111 -10.99 9.33 -4.57
C ASP A 111 -12.27 8.48 -4.57
N ARG A 112 -12.11 7.15 -4.49
CA ARG A 112 -13.23 6.20 -4.42
C ARG A 112 -13.96 6.26 -3.08
N LEU A 113 -13.22 6.40 -1.98
CA LEU A 113 -13.82 6.61 -0.65
C LEU A 113 -14.60 7.92 -0.59
N GLU A 114 -14.07 9.00 -1.15
CA GLU A 114 -14.77 10.28 -1.23
C GLU A 114 -16.02 10.20 -2.11
N HIS A 115 -15.96 9.46 -3.22
CA HIS A 115 -17.13 9.22 -4.05
C HIS A 115 -18.22 8.47 -3.28
N LEU A 116 -17.86 7.38 -2.60
CA LEU A 116 -18.77 6.62 -1.75
C LEU A 116 -19.35 7.49 -0.62
N GLN A 117 -18.53 8.33 0.02
CA GLN A 117 -18.97 9.25 1.07
C GLN A 117 -19.98 10.27 0.53
N ARG A 118 -19.75 10.85 -0.65
CA ARG A 118 -20.70 11.77 -1.30
C ARG A 118 -22.03 11.08 -1.58
N MET A 119 -22.01 9.82 -2.00
CA MET A 119 -23.22 9.04 -2.21
C MET A 119 -23.98 8.80 -0.90
N ILE A 120 -23.30 8.36 0.15
CA ILE A 120 -23.91 8.13 1.47
C ILE A 120 -24.51 9.42 2.03
N ASN A 121 -23.81 10.55 1.90
CA ASN A 121 -24.30 11.85 2.35
C ASN A 121 -25.52 12.35 1.57
N ALA A 122 -25.67 11.93 0.31
CA ALA A 122 -26.84 12.25 -0.50
C ALA A 122 -28.04 11.34 -0.20
N MET A 123 -27.85 10.24 0.54
CA MET A 123 -28.94 9.36 0.96
C MET A 123 -29.69 9.96 2.15
N GLY A 124 -31.02 9.88 2.13
CA GLY A 124 -31.82 10.18 3.31
C GLY A 124 -31.69 9.10 4.40
N GLU A 125 -31.96 9.45 5.65
CA GLU A 125 -31.81 8.55 6.82
C GLU A 125 -32.51 7.19 6.64
N LYS A 126 -33.71 7.18 6.06
CA LYS A 126 -34.50 5.96 5.82
C LYS A 126 -33.84 5.02 4.78
N GLN A 127 -33.14 5.58 3.81
CA GLN A 127 -32.42 4.79 2.80
C GLN A 127 -31.13 4.23 3.41
N LEU A 128 -30.43 5.04 4.22
CA LEU A 128 -29.22 4.59 4.89
C LEU A 128 -29.50 3.48 5.90
N SER A 129 -30.58 3.60 6.69
CA SER A 129 -30.93 2.60 7.71
C SER A 129 -31.23 1.22 7.14
N SER A 130 -31.69 1.12 5.88
CA SER A 130 -31.93 -0.17 5.22
C SER A 130 -30.68 -1.00 4.97
N TYR A 131 -29.48 -0.40 5.03
CA TYR A 131 -28.21 -1.14 4.93
C TYR A 131 -27.71 -1.67 6.28
N PHE A 132 -28.31 -1.23 7.39
CA PHE A 132 -27.92 -1.60 8.76
C PHE A 132 -29.02 -2.34 9.53
N SER A 133 -30.14 -2.63 8.88
CA SER A 133 -31.29 -3.38 9.42
C SER A 133 -31.15 -4.87 9.09
#